data_AF-A0A3D2CBK9-F1
#
_entry.id   AF-A0A3D2CBK9-F1
#
_cell.length_a   1.000
_cell.length_b   1.000
_cell.length_c   1.000
_cell.angle_alpha   90.00
_cell.angle_beta   90.00
_cell.angle_gamma   90.00
#
_symmetry.space_group_name_H-M   'P 1'
#
loop_
_entity.id
_entity.type
_entity.pdbx_description
1 polymer ?
#
loop_
_entity_poly.entity_id
_entity_poly.type
_entity_poly.pdbx_seq_one_letter_code
_entity_poly.pdbx_strand_id
1 'polypeptide(L)'
;RDRERITRENIARLVDECEAAGDDRRCRVASYDGGAIHRLVESRVIKDVRIVYAPPDSVGNYGDENDNWMWPRHSGDFALLRAYVAPDGSTAPYSEGNVPFQPESHLKIDPTGVQPGEYVMVAGFPGSTGRYVPARQVQFSRDMGYPYRIAMYEQLLEILRAESDRDPEAAARLRAPIGSIGNGLKYAQGMLDGFKVTDVVDGKLETEEMLSEWVAADRSRTRAYGPALERIDSIAAQSEAVWKREFLAYWL
;
A
#
# COMPACT_ATOMS: atom_id res chain seq x y z
N ARG A 1 -4.22 -25.16 7.48
CA ARG A 1 -5.66 -24.93 7.24
C ARG A 1 -6.39 -24.60 8.55
N ASP A 2 -6.25 -25.38 9.62
CA ASP A 2 -6.87 -25.02 10.91
C ASP A 2 -6.27 -23.79 11.59
N ARG A 3 -4.95 -23.62 11.58
CA ARG A 3 -4.30 -22.44 12.18
C ARG A 3 -4.81 -21.12 11.59
N GLU A 4 -4.80 -20.97 10.27
CA GLU A 4 -5.26 -19.74 9.59
C GLU A 4 -6.74 -19.48 9.87
N ARG A 5 -7.58 -20.52 9.89
CA ARG A 5 -8.98 -20.42 10.27
C ARG A 5 -9.13 -19.90 11.70
N ILE A 6 -8.46 -20.53 12.66
CA ILE A 6 -8.50 -20.14 14.08
C ILE A 6 -7.95 -18.73 14.28
N THR A 7 -6.86 -18.36 13.60
CA THR A 7 -6.31 -16.99 13.65
C THR A 7 -7.34 -15.99 13.14
N ARG A 8 -8.02 -16.25 12.01
CA ARG A 8 -9.07 -15.36 11.49
C ARG A 8 -10.26 -15.26 12.45
N GLU A 9 -10.70 -16.37 13.03
CA GLU A 9 -11.78 -16.39 14.02
C GLU A 9 -11.42 -15.58 15.28
N ASN A 10 -10.20 -15.73 15.77
CA ASN A 10 -9.71 -14.94 16.92
C ASN A 10 -9.60 -13.46 16.59
N ILE A 11 -9.15 -13.10 15.39
CA ILE A 11 -9.10 -11.71 14.93
C ILE A 11 -10.51 -11.13 14.88
N ALA A 12 -11.46 -11.83 14.26
CA ALA A 12 -12.84 -11.38 14.15
C ALA A 12 -13.45 -11.16 15.54
N ARG A 13 -13.31 -12.14 16.44
CA ARG A 13 -13.79 -12.02 17.82
C ARG A 13 -13.20 -10.80 18.55
N LEU A 14 -11.89 -10.56 18.45
CA LEU A 14 -11.24 -9.41 19.09
C LEU A 14 -11.72 -8.07 18.52
N VAL A 15 -12.00 -8.01 17.22
CA VAL A 15 -12.57 -6.82 16.58
C VAL A 15 -13.99 -6.59 17.07
N ASP A 16 -14.83 -7.63 17.07
CA ASP A 16 -16.23 -7.54 17.51
C ASP A 16 -16.32 -7.12 18.99
N GLU A 17 -15.50 -7.70 19.86
CA GLU A 17 -15.43 -7.33 21.29
C GLU A 17 -14.99 -5.87 21.49
N CYS A 18 -14.07 -5.38 20.66
CA CYS A 18 -13.57 -4.01 20.72
C CYS A 18 -14.62 -2.99 20.23
N GLU A 19 -15.30 -3.31 19.12
CA GLU A 19 -16.32 -2.42 18.52
C GLU A 19 -17.64 -2.43 19.30
N ALA A 20 -17.96 -3.51 20.04
CA ALA A 20 -19.11 -3.56 20.93
C ALA A 20 -19.07 -2.52 22.07
N ALA A 21 -17.90 -1.92 22.34
CA ALA A 21 -17.74 -0.88 23.35
C ALA A 21 -18.25 0.51 22.91
N GLY A 22 -18.54 0.73 21.62
CA GLY A 22 -19.11 1.99 21.15
C GLY A 22 -19.08 2.19 19.62
N ASP A 23 -20.11 2.82 19.08
CA ASP A 23 -20.31 3.08 17.64
C ASP A 23 -19.35 4.13 17.04
N ASP A 24 -18.53 4.77 17.88
CA ASP A 24 -17.50 5.73 17.52
C ASP A 24 -16.12 5.12 17.35
N ARG A 25 -16.01 3.80 17.44
CA ARG A 25 -14.75 3.06 17.37
C ARG A 25 -14.72 2.13 16.16
N ARG A 26 -13.56 2.04 15.53
CA ARG A 26 -13.21 1.01 14.56
C ARG A 26 -11.97 0.31 15.07
N CYS A 27 -12.02 -1.01 15.09
CA CYS A 27 -10.92 -1.82 15.58
C CYS A 27 -10.37 -2.68 14.45
N ARG A 28 -9.05 -2.87 14.45
CA ARG A 28 -8.38 -3.83 13.55
C ARG A 28 -7.26 -4.53 14.28
N VAL A 29 -7.06 -5.81 14.00
CA VAL A 29 -5.85 -6.51 14.42
C VAL A 29 -4.80 -6.39 13.32
N ALA A 30 -3.75 -5.63 13.60
CA ALA A 30 -2.60 -5.46 12.73
C ALA A 30 -1.57 -6.58 12.98
N SER A 31 -1.08 -7.21 11.91
CA SER A 31 -0.04 -8.24 11.96
C SER A 31 1.31 -7.65 11.56
N TYR A 32 2.36 -7.93 12.33
CA TYR A 32 3.74 -7.49 12.11
C TYR A 32 4.67 -8.70 12.06
N ASP A 33 5.83 -8.52 11.41
CA ASP A 33 6.92 -9.50 11.34
C ASP A 33 6.44 -10.90 10.90
N GLY A 34 5.68 -10.96 9.81
CA GLY A 34 5.16 -12.21 9.26
C GLY A 34 4.12 -12.92 10.15
N GLY A 35 3.47 -12.19 11.05
CA GLY A 35 2.50 -12.75 12.01
C GLY A 35 3.11 -13.20 13.33
N ALA A 36 4.35 -12.79 13.63
CA ALA A 36 4.96 -12.98 14.94
C ALA A 36 4.30 -12.07 16.00
N ILE A 37 3.89 -10.86 15.62
CA ILE A 37 3.28 -9.89 16.52
C ILE A 37 1.91 -9.48 15.98
N HIS A 38 0.91 -9.48 16.85
CA HIS A 38 -0.41 -8.94 16.56
C HIS A 38 -0.70 -7.79 17.52
N ARG A 39 -1.20 -6.66 17.00
CA ARG A 39 -1.65 -5.54 17.83
C ARG A 39 -3.08 -5.18 17.48
N LEU A 40 -3.94 -5.09 18.49
CA LEU A 40 -5.24 -4.46 18.35
C LEU A 40 -5.03 -2.95 18.24
N VAL A 41 -5.43 -2.38 17.11
CA VAL A 41 -5.43 -0.94 16.86
C VAL A 41 -6.87 -0.49 16.93
N GLU A 42 -7.13 0.37 17.91
CA GLU A 42 -8.40 1.05 18.07
C GLU A 42 -8.29 2.44 17.45
N SER A 43 -9.33 2.87 16.76
CA SER A 43 -9.38 4.18 16.13
C SER A 43 -10.76 4.78 16.30
N ARG A 44 -10.80 6.08 16.61
CA ARG A 44 -12.06 6.82 16.58
C ARG A 44 -12.48 7.06 15.14
N VAL A 45 -13.76 6.82 14.85
CA VAL A 45 -14.35 7.07 13.54
C VAL A 45 -15.07 8.40 13.55
N ILE A 46 -14.76 9.27 12.61
CA ILE A 46 -15.57 10.47 12.32
C ILE A 46 -16.28 10.23 11.00
N LYS A 47 -17.63 10.23 11.04
CA LYS A 47 -18.49 9.87 9.90
C LYS A 47 -18.89 11.06 9.02
N ASP A 48 -18.73 12.29 9.51
CA ASP A 48 -19.01 13.52 8.76
C ASP A 48 -17.68 14.24 8.44
N VAL A 49 -17.22 14.11 7.20
CA VAL A 49 -16.02 14.76 6.68
C VAL A 49 -16.41 15.57 5.45
N ARG A 50 -16.11 16.87 5.48
CA ARG A 50 -16.53 17.83 4.45
C ARG A 50 -15.33 18.42 3.75
N ILE A 51 -15.43 18.65 2.44
CA ILE A 51 -14.45 19.41 1.69
C ILE A 51 -14.54 20.87 2.11
N VAL A 52 -13.40 21.46 2.47
CA VAL A 52 -13.25 22.90 2.76
C VAL A 52 -12.64 23.61 1.55
N TYR A 53 -11.62 22.99 0.95
CA TYR A 53 -10.90 23.56 -0.17
C TYR A 53 -10.28 22.45 -1.02
N ALA A 54 -10.36 22.61 -2.33
CA ALA A 54 -9.55 21.89 -3.30
C ALA A 54 -9.07 22.90 -4.34
N PRO A 55 -7.77 22.90 -4.71
CA PRO A 55 -7.28 23.76 -5.78
C PRO A 55 -7.86 23.29 -7.13
N PRO A 56 -7.80 24.14 -8.18
CA PRO A 56 -8.12 23.69 -9.54
C PRO A 56 -7.30 22.46 -9.92
N ASP A 57 -7.87 21.59 -10.75
CA ASP A 57 -7.22 20.36 -11.21
C ASP A 57 -5.87 20.63 -11.88
N SER A 58 -5.75 21.73 -12.62
CA SER A 58 -4.50 22.16 -13.23
C SER A 58 -3.38 22.53 -12.23
N VAL A 59 -3.70 22.70 -10.94
CA VAL A 59 -2.73 22.91 -9.86
C VAL A 59 -2.51 21.61 -9.08
N GLY A 60 -3.61 20.97 -8.64
CA GLY A 60 -3.55 19.74 -7.85
C GLY A 60 -2.93 18.57 -8.61
N ASN A 61 -3.28 18.45 -9.89
CA ASN A 61 -2.80 17.42 -10.82
C ASN A 61 -1.91 18.01 -11.93
N TYR A 62 -1.16 19.09 -11.64
CA TYR A 62 -0.24 19.68 -12.62
C TYR A 62 0.77 18.64 -13.11
N GLY A 63 0.97 18.57 -14.44
CA GLY A 63 1.83 17.60 -15.11
C GLY A 63 1.20 16.23 -15.32
N ASP A 64 0.05 15.95 -14.68
CA ASP A 64 -0.77 14.74 -14.82
C ASP A 64 0.09 13.45 -14.89
N GLU A 65 -0.16 12.58 -15.87
CA GLU A 65 0.64 11.38 -16.06
C GLU A 65 2.12 11.71 -16.31
N ASN A 66 2.45 12.76 -17.06
CA ASN A 66 3.82 13.05 -17.49
C ASN A 66 4.79 13.25 -16.32
N ASP A 67 4.37 14.00 -15.30
CA ASP A 67 5.20 14.31 -14.13
C ASP A 67 5.07 13.28 -13.01
N ASN A 68 4.18 12.29 -13.14
CA ASN A 68 4.04 11.22 -12.18
C ASN A 68 5.35 10.40 -12.07
N TRP A 69 5.85 10.21 -10.84
CA TRP A 69 7.17 9.64 -10.52
C TRP A 69 8.40 10.43 -10.98
N MET A 70 8.24 11.68 -11.43
CA MET A 70 9.33 12.52 -11.92
C MET A 70 9.78 13.58 -10.92
N TRP A 71 11.07 13.94 -11.01
CA TRP A 71 11.66 15.13 -10.42
C TRP A 71 12.48 15.85 -11.50
N PRO A 72 12.44 17.20 -11.64
CA PRO A 72 11.72 18.19 -10.83
C PRO A 72 10.19 18.05 -10.86
N ARG A 73 9.52 18.50 -9.80
CA ARG A 73 8.05 18.41 -9.64
C ARG A 73 7.47 19.74 -9.21
N HIS A 74 6.30 20.09 -9.77
CA HIS A 74 5.65 21.40 -9.55
C HIS A 74 4.16 21.28 -9.21
N SER A 75 3.66 20.09 -8.88
CA SER A 75 2.25 19.87 -8.52
C SER A 75 1.94 20.39 -7.11
N GLY A 76 0.87 21.18 -6.98
CA GLY A 76 0.32 21.62 -5.71
C GLY A 76 -0.73 20.63 -5.18
N ASP A 77 -0.32 19.38 -4.95
CA ASP A 77 -1.20 18.27 -4.62
C ASP A 77 -1.64 18.30 -3.14
N PHE A 78 -2.72 19.06 -2.87
CA PHE A 78 -3.35 19.11 -1.55
C PHE A 78 -4.85 19.38 -1.63
N ALA A 79 -5.58 18.94 -0.61
CA ALA A 79 -6.95 19.35 -0.35
C ALA A 79 -7.13 19.55 1.16
N LEU A 80 -8.05 20.43 1.55
CA LEU A 80 -8.40 20.67 2.94
C LEU A 80 -9.78 20.09 3.21
N LEU A 81 -9.83 19.21 4.21
CA LEU A 81 -11.06 18.63 4.72
C LEU A 81 -11.31 19.13 6.15
N ARG A 82 -12.56 19.07 6.60
CA ARG A 82 -12.94 19.34 7.99
C ARG A 82 -13.82 18.21 8.51
N ALA A 83 -13.42 17.69 9.66
CA ALA A 83 -14.16 16.70 10.40
C ALA A 83 -15.25 17.36 11.28
N TYR A 84 -16.43 16.75 11.31
CA TYR A 84 -17.61 17.21 12.06
C TYR A 84 -18.13 16.11 12.98
N VAL A 85 -18.70 16.52 14.11
CA VAL A 85 -19.28 15.64 15.14
C VAL A 85 -20.63 16.20 15.58
N ALA A 86 -21.43 15.40 16.27
CA ALA A 86 -22.63 15.90 16.93
C ALA A 86 -22.27 16.97 17.98
N PRO A 87 -23.22 17.84 18.39
CA PRO A 87 -22.97 18.89 19.39
C PRO A 87 -22.46 18.37 20.75
N ASP A 88 -22.77 17.13 21.10
CA ASP A 88 -22.27 16.44 22.30
C ASP A 88 -20.84 15.89 22.15
N GLY A 89 -20.25 16.07 20.97
CA GLY A 89 -18.93 15.57 20.62
C GLY A 89 -18.91 14.12 20.17
N SER A 90 -20.04 13.42 20.04
CA SER A 90 -20.09 12.03 19.54
C SER A 90 -19.96 11.95 18.01
N THR A 91 -19.54 10.79 17.48
CA THR A 91 -19.54 10.60 16.03
C THR A 91 -20.98 10.54 15.51
N ALA A 92 -21.24 11.23 14.40
CA ALA A 92 -22.54 11.21 13.75
C ALA A 92 -22.39 11.22 12.22
N PRO A 93 -23.31 10.60 11.47
CA PRO A 93 -23.46 10.86 10.04
C PRO A 93 -23.69 12.36 9.77
N TYR A 94 -23.65 12.74 8.49
CA TYR A 94 -23.91 14.11 8.06
C TYR A 94 -25.20 14.68 8.65
N SER A 95 -25.10 15.90 9.20
CA SER A 95 -26.23 16.73 9.63
C SER A 95 -25.84 18.20 9.56
N GLU A 96 -26.77 19.07 9.17
CA GLU A 96 -26.55 20.53 9.20
C GLU A 96 -26.24 21.04 10.63
N GLY A 97 -26.76 20.36 11.65
CA GLY A 97 -26.54 20.70 13.06
C GLY A 97 -25.22 20.20 13.65
N ASN A 98 -24.42 19.43 12.89
CA ASN A 98 -23.11 18.99 13.37
C ASN A 98 -22.13 20.17 13.51
N VAL A 99 -21.21 20.07 14.46
CA VAL A 99 -20.21 21.09 14.77
C VAL A 99 -18.80 20.63 14.40
N PRO A 100 -17.86 21.54 14.11
CA PRO A 100 -16.47 21.18 13.82
C PRO A 100 -15.83 20.41 14.97
N PHE A 101 -15.23 19.25 14.67
CA PHE A 101 -14.48 18.46 15.63
C PHE A 101 -13.32 19.26 16.22
N GLN A 102 -13.14 19.17 17.53
CA GLN A 102 -12.03 19.80 18.26
C GLN A 102 -10.98 18.73 18.58
N PRO A 103 -9.88 18.63 17.80
CA PRO A 103 -8.84 17.66 18.07
C PRO A 103 -8.02 18.08 19.30
N GLU A 104 -7.48 17.10 20.03
CA GLU A 104 -6.57 17.36 21.15
C GLU A 104 -5.28 18.07 20.71
N SER A 105 -4.88 17.90 19.45
CA SER A 105 -3.68 18.51 18.87
C SER A 105 -3.82 18.64 17.35
N HIS A 106 -3.13 19.62 16.77
CA HIS A 106 -3.03 19.82 15.32
C HIS A 106 -1.62 20.28 14.93
N LEU A 107 -1.24 20.04 13.67
CA LEU A 107 0.03 20.47 13.13
C LEU A 107 0.05 21.99 12.95
N LYS A 108 1.21 22.61 13.23
CA LYS A 108 1.48 24.02 12.93
C LYS A 108 2.29 24.10 11.65
N ILE A 109 1.97 25.09 10.82
CA ILE A 109 2.69 25.33 9.57
C ILE A 109 3.90 26.20 9.87
N ASP A 110 5.06 25.78 9.38
CA ASP A 110 6.25 26.63 9.32
C ASP A 110 6.18 27.51 8.05
N PRO A 111 6.05 28.84 8.19
CA PRO A 111 5.95 29.73 7.03
C PRO A 111 7.30 29.97 6.34
N THR A 112 8.42 29.52 6.91
CA THR A 112 9.77 29.78 6.39
C THR A 112 10.22 28.78 5.33
N GLY A 113 9.51 27.65 5.20
CA GLY A 113 9.82 26.58 4.26
C GLY A 113 10.95 25.67 4.74
N VAL A 114 11.39 24.76 3.87
CA VAL A 114 12.46 23.79 4.15
C VAL A 114 13.74 24.16 3.40
N GLN A 115 14.89 24.04 4.04
CA GLN A 115 16.21 24.25 3.43
C GLN A 115 16.96 22.94 3.16
N PRO A 116 17.90 22.91 2.19
CA PRO A 116 18.74 21.74 1.96
C PRO A 116 19.50 21.31 3.23
N GLY A 117 19.40 20.03 3.58
CA GLY A 117 20.06 19.45 4.76
C GLY A 117 19.28 19.54 6.06
N GLU A 118 18.10 20.19 6.08
CA GLU A 118 17.24 20.21 7.26
C GLU A 118 16.59 18.85 7.53
N TYR A 119 16.34 18.58 8.81
CA TYR A 119 15.67 17.36 9.24
C TYR A 119 14.19 17.41 8.89
N VAL A 120 13.71 16.34 8.26
CA VAL A 120 12.29 16.12 8.00
C VAL A 120 11.89 14.73 8.48
N MET A 121 10.65 14.62 8.97
CA MET A 121 10.05 13.34 9.33
C MET A 121 8.62 13.27 8.82
N VAL A 122 8.22 12.07 8.44
CA VAL A 122 6.87 11.79 7.95
C VAL A 122 6.24 10.74 8.86
N ALA A 123 5.07 11.08 9.41
CA ALA A 123 4.21 10.15 10.12
C ALA A 123 3.01 9.82 9.24
N GLY A 124 2.69 8.54 9.10
CA GLY A 124 1.60 8.07 8.26
C GLY A 124 1.37 6.58 8.35
N PHE A 125 0.52 6.07 7.47
CA PHE A 125 0.09 4.67 7.45
C PHE A 125 0.56 3.98 6.15
N PRO A 126 1.85 3.62 6.02
CA PRO A 126 2.32 2.90 4.83
C PRO A 126 1.59 1.56 4.72
N GLY A 127 1.13 1.24 3.51
CA GLY A 127 0.29 0.05 3.26
C GLY A 127 1.04 -1.27 3.46
N SER A 128 2.05 -1.53 2.63
CA SER A 128 2.86 -2.74 2.71
C SER A 128 4.28 -2.52 2.16
N THR A 129 5.22 -3.38 2.57
CA THR A 129 6.57 -3.40 2.01
C THR A 129 7.05 -4.85 1.87
N GLY A 130 7.92 -5.11 0.90
CA GLY A 130 8.53 -6.42 0.66
C GLY A 130 9.97 -6.53 1.17
N ARG A 131 10.35 -5.86 2.26
CA ARG A 131 11.77 -5.77 2.67
C ARG A 131 12.39 -7.14 2.95
N TYR A 132 11.62 -8.05 3.56
CA TYR A 132 12.06 -9.41 3.90
C TYR A 132 11.56 -10.49 2.94
N VAL A 133 11.12 -10.13 1.73
CA VAL A 133 10.78 -11.17 0.74
C VAL A 133 12.05 -11.90 0.28
N PRO A 134 11.98 -13.22 0.04
CA PRO A 134 13.12 -14.00 -0.40
C PRO A 134 13.70 -13.51 -1.74
N ALA A 135 15.01 -13.67 -1.93
CA ALA A 135 15.74 -13.32 -3.14
C ALA A 135 15.07 -13.94 -4.38
N ARG A 136 14.68 -15.21 -4.29
CA ARG A 136 13.94 -15.93 -5.33
C ARG A 136 12.67 -15.19 -5.79
N GLN A 137 11.87 -14.66 -4.85
CA GLN A 137 10.64 -13.95 -5.18
C GLN A 137 10.92 -12.57 -5.78
N VAL A 138 11.98 -11.90 -5.33
CA VAL A 138 12.44 -10.63 -5.92
C VAL A 138 12.91 -10.86 -7.36
N GLN A 139 13.70 -11.91 -7.58
CA GLN A 139 14.16 -12.32 -8.89
C GLN A 139 12.98 -12.67 -9.82
N PHE A 140 12.01 -13.47 -9.35
CA PHE A 140 10.81 -13.76 -10.11
C PHE A 140 10.02 -12.49 -10.46
N SER A 141 9.93 -11.54 -9.52
CA SER A 141 9.27 -10.25 -9.77
C SER A 141 9.99 -9.46 -10.87
N ARG A 142 11.33 -9.41 -10.86
CA ARG A 142 12.16 -8.76 -11.88
C ARG A 142 12.02 -9.45 -13.25
N ASP A 143 12.18 -10.76 -13.28
CA ASP A 143 12.38 -11.52 -14.51
C ASP A 143 11.05 -11.88 -15.21
N MET A 144 9.97 -12.02 -14.43
CA MET A 144 8.65 -12.45 -14.94
C MET A 144 7.53 -11.50 -14.55
N GLY A 145 7.43 -11.13 -13.27
CA GLY A 145 6.28 -10.41 -12.72
C GLY A 145 6.06 -9.02 -13.33
N TYR A 146 7.06 -8.15 -13.23
CA TYR A 146 6.99 -6.78 -13.77
C TYR A 146 6.92 -6.75 -15.30
N PRO A 147 7.73 -7.51 -16.06
CA PRO A 147 7.61 -7.54 -17.53
C PRO A 147 6.21 -7.96 -18.00
N TYR A 148 5.62 -8.98 -17.38
CA TYR A 148 4.27 -9.43 -17.73
C TYR A 148 3.20 -8.38 -17.40
N ARG A 149 3.31 -7.72 -16.25
CA ARG A 149 2.41 -6.62 -15.86
C ARG A 149 2.49 -5.46 -16.84
N ILE A 150 3.69 -5.06 -17.24
CA ILE A 150 3.92 -3.98 -18.22
C ILE A 150 3.20 -4.31 -19.52
N ALA A 151 3.47 -5.48 -20.10
CA ALA A 151 2.86 -5.89 -21.37
C ALA A 151 1.32 -5.92 -21.33
N MET A 152 0.74 -6.32 -20.20
CA MET A 152 -0.71 -6.32 -20.02
C MET A 152 -1.27 -4.89 -19.86
N TYR A 153 -0.62 -4.05 -19.06
CA TYR A 153 -1.07 -2.67 -18.85
C TYR A 153 -0.98 -1.82 -20.11
N GLU A 154 0.05 -2.00 -20.93
CA GLU A 154 0.17 -1.33 -22.23
C GLU A 154 -1.01 -1.68 -23.14
N GLN A 155 -1.35 -2.97 -23.26
CA GLN A 155 -2.50 -3.42 -24.05
C GLN A 155 -3.84 -2.90 -23.49
N LEU A 156 -4.03 -2.92 -22.17
CA LEU A 156 -5.24 -2.40 -21.56
C LEU A 156 -5.37 -0.89 -21.80
N LEU A 157 -4.30 -0.12 -21.64
CA LEU A 157 -4.32 1.32 -21.88
C LEU A 157 -4.59 1.64 -23.34
N GLU A 158 -4.03 0.88 -24.28
CA GLU A 158 -4.32 1.04 -25.71
C GLU A 158 -5.82 0.88 -25.98
N ILE A 159 -6.44 -0.18 -25.46
CA ILE A 159 -7.88 -0.43 -25.61
C ILE A 159 -8.72 0.69 -24.97
N LEU A 160 -8.40 1.05 -23.71
CA LEU A 160 -9.18 2.02 -22.95
C LEU A 160 -9.06 3.44 -23.54
N ARG A 161 -7.88 3.83 -24.04
CA ARG A 161 -7.69 5.13 -24.71
C ARG A 161 -8.41 5.16 -26.04
N ALA A 162 -8.31 4.09 -26.84
CA ALA A 162 -9.05 4.00 -28.10
C ALA A 162 -10.58 4.09 -27.90
N GLU A 163 -11.11 3.57 -26.78
CA GLU A 163 -12.52 3.71 -26.45
C GLU A 163 -12.87 5.11 -25.91
N SER A 164 -12.01 5.66 -25.05
CA SER A 164 -12.14 7.04 -24.56
C SER A 164 -12.17 8.07 -25.69
N ASP A 165 -11.40 7.86 -26.76
CA ASP A 165 -11.32 8.79 -27.89
C ASP A 165 -12.57 8.77 -28.79
N ARG A 166 -13.39 7.70 -28.70
CA ARG A 166 -14.60 7.54 -29.54
C ARG A 166 -15.83 8.23 -28.97
N ASP A 167 -15.93 8.32 -27.65
CA ASP A 167 -17.13 8.80 -26.96
C ASP A 167 -16.78 9.67 -25.74
N PRO A 168 -17.21 10.95 -25.72
CA PRO A 168 -17.01 11.83 -24.55
C PRO A 168 -17.62 11.31 -23.24
N GLU A 169 -18.71 10.55 -23.29
CA GLU A 169 -19.30 9.95 -22.09
C GLU A 169 -18.43 8.81 -21.57
N ALA A 170 -17.96 7.93 -22.47
CA ALA A 170 -16.94 6.94 -22.14
C ALA A 170 -15.66 7.59 -21.59
N ALA A 171 -15.19 8.68 -22.18
CA ALA A 171 -14.00 9.40 -21.71
C ALA A 171 -14.12 9.84 -20.25
N ALA A 172 -15.29 10.35 -19.85
CA ALA A 172 -15.54 10.74 -18.46
C ALA A 172 -15.47 9.55 -17.50
N ARG A 173 -16.01 8.39 -17.90
CA ARG A 173 -16.03 7.16 -17.09
C ARG A 173 -14.67 6.45 -17.04
N LEU A 174 -13.92 6.51 -18.14
CA LEU A 174 -12.65 5.81 -18.31
C LEU A 174 -11.44 6.58 -17.79
N ARG A 175 -11.58 7.88 -17.49
CA ARG A 175 -10.49 8.70 -16.95
C ARG A 175 -9.84 8.10 -15.71
N ALA A 176 -10.63 7.68 -14.73
CA ALA A 176 -10.10 7.09 -13.49
C ALA A 176 -9.43 5.71 -13.71
N PRO A 177 -10.04 4.76 -14.44
CA PRO A 177 -9.36 3.52 -14.83
C PRO A 177 -8.05 3.73 -15.58
N ILE A 178 -8.03 4.62 -16.59
CA ILE A 178 -6.82 4.94 -17.38
C ILE A 178 -5.73 5.46 -16.46
N GLY A 179 -6.02 6.45 -15.61
CA GLY A 179 -5.04 6.99 -14.67
C GLY A 179 -4.49 5.95 -13.68
N SER A 180 -5.36 5.08 -13.16
CA SER A 180 -4.97 4.00 -12.24
C SER A 180 -4.02 2.99 -12.90
N ILE A 181 -4.36 2.52 -14.11
CA ILE A 181 -3.53 1.58 -14.86
C ILE A 181 -2.23 2.25 -15.33
N GLY A 182 -2.29 3.51 -15.78
CA GLY A 182 -1.12 4.31 -16.15
C GLY A 182 -0.13 4.47 -15.01
N ASN A 183 -0.62 4.77 -13.80
CA ASN A 183 0.22 4.82 -12.60
C ASN A 183 0.86 3.45 -12.29
N GLY A 184 0.08 2.37 -12.40
CA GLY A 184 0.59 1.01 -12.22
C GLY A 184 1.67 0.62 -13.25
N LEU A 185 1.53 1.07 -14.50
CA LEU A 185 2.51 0.86 -15.57
C LEU A 185 3.82 1.57 -15.27
N LYS A 186 3.76 2.86 -14.94
CA LYS A 186 4.94 3.65 -14.57
C LYS A 186 5.65 3.08 -13.34
N TYR A 187 4.89 2.65 -12.34
CA TYR A 187 5.45 1.96 -11.18
C TYR A 187 6.21 0.69 -11.59
N ALA A 188 5.61 -0.17 -12.42
CA ALA A 188 6.25 -1.41 -12.86
C ALA A 188 7.53 -1.16 -13.68
N GLN A 189 7.49 -0.17 -14.58
CA GLN A 189 8.66 0.27 -15.35
C GLN A 189 9.76 0.82 -14.44
N GLY A 190 9.41 1.69 -13.50
CA GLY A 190 10.34 2.25 -12.51
C GLY A 190 10.98 1.18 -11.62
N MET A 191 10.23 0.14 -11.23
CA MET A 191 10.80 -1.00 -10.51
C MET A 191 11.85 -1.75 -11.35
N LEU A 192 11.59 -1.97 -12.65
CA LEU A 192 12.59 -2.58 -13.55
C LEU A 192 13.81 -1.70 -13.75
N ASP A 193 13.64 -0.38 -13.87
CA ASP A 193 14.76 0.54 -13.97
C ASP A 193 15.59 0.55 -12.68
N GLY A 194 14.93 0.47 -11.51
CA GLY A 194 15.58 0.27 -10.22
C GLY A 194 16.42 -1.01 -10.18
N PHE A 195 15.91 -2.12 -10.71
CA PHE A 195 16.68 -3.38 -10.81
C PHE A 195 17.90 -3.28 -11.73
N LYS A 196 17.94 -2.36 -12.72
CA LYS A 196 19.10 -2.19 -13.62
C LYS A 196 20.25 -1.43 -12.94
N VAL A 197 19.94 -0.62 -11.94
CA VAL A 197 20.91 0.28 -11.27
C VAL A 197 21.19 -0.13 -9.83
N THR A 198 20.64 -1.26 -9.38
CA THR A 198 20.85 -1.79 -8.02
C THR A 198 21.10 -3.29 -8.05
N ASP A 199 22.00 -3.76 -7.19
CA ASP A 199 22.29 -5.19 -7.02
C ASP A 199 21.39 -5.82 -5.94
N VAL A 200 20.11 -5.44 -5.91
CA VAL A 200 19.19 -5.81 -4.82
C VAL A 200 18.93 -7.32 -4.73
N VAL A 201 19.03 -8.05 -5.84
CA VAL A 201 18.90 -9.52 -5.84
C VAL A 201 20.15 -10.13 -5.19
N ASP A 202 21.33 -9.68 -5.59
CA ASP A 202 22.60 -10.22 -5.09
C ASP A 202 22.77 -9.93 -3.59
N GLY A 203 22.50 -8.70 -3.16
CA GLY A 203 22.53 -8.36 -1.72
C GLY A 203 21.53 -9.18 -0.88
N LYS A 204 20.40 -9.61 -1.47
CA LYS A 204 19.47 -10.53 -0.82
C LYS A 204 19.99 -11.96 -0.77
N LEU A 205 20.60 -12.45 -1.86
CA LEU A 205 21.25 -13.76 -1.88
C LEU A 205 22.36 -13.83 -0.82
N GLU A 206 23.20 -12.79 -0.72
CA GLU A 206 24.24 -12.69 0.31
C GLU A 206 23.65 -12.74 1.73
N THR A 207 22.57 -11.98 1.97
CA THR A 207 21.88 -11.99 3.27
C THR A 207 21.31 -13.37 3.61
N GLU A 208 20.75 -14.07 2.63
CA GLU A 208 20.18 -15.41 2.80
C GLU A 208 21.26 -16.48 3.02
N GLU A 209 22.42 -16.35 2.36
CA GLU A 209 23.58 -17.20 2.60
C GLU A 209 24.10 -17.01 4.03
N MET A 210 24.31 -15.76 4.46
CA MET A 210 24.69 -15.43 5.84
C MET A 210 23.71 -16.00 6.86
N LEU A 211 22.40 -15.92 6.59
CA LEU A 211 21.37 -16.49 7.46
C LEU A 211 21.49 -18.01 7.52
N SER A 212 21.68 -18.67 6.38
CA SER A 212 21.80 -20.13 6.29
C SER A 212 23.04 -20.64 7.02
N GLU A 213 24.19 -19.99 6.84
CA GLU A 213 25.43 -20.30 7.58
C GLU A 213 25.25 -20.12 9.09
N TRP A 214 24.63 -18.99 9.49
CA TRP A 214 24.32 -18.72 10.89
C TRP A 214 23.41 -19.81 11.49
N VAL A 215 22.38 -20.27 10.77
CA VAL A 215 21.50 -21.36 11.23
C VAL A 215 22.26 -22.69 11.33
N ALA A 216 23.12 -23.00 10.36
CA ALA A 216 23.88 -24.25 10.31
C ALA A 216 24.98 -24.35 11.37
N ALA A 217 25.51 -23.22 11.83
CA ALA A 217 26.59 -23.17 12.82
C ALA A 217 26.16 -23.60 14.24
N ASP A 218 24.86 -23.79 14.51
CA ASP A 218 24.37 -24.30 15.80
C ASP A 218 23.20 -25.29 15.63
N ARG A 219 23.31 -26.47 16.25
CA ARG A 219 22.30 -27.53 16.15
C ARG A 219 20.92 -27.10 16.68
N SER A 220 20.86 -26.26 17.71
CA SER A 220 19.61 -25.72 18.25
C SER A 220 18.94 -24.77 17.25
N ARG A 221 19.70 -23.91 16.56
CA ARG A 221 19.19 -23.03 15.49
C ARG A 221 18.76 -23.83 14.28
N THR A 222 19.54 -24.83 13.88
CA THR A 222 19.16 -25.75 12.78
C THR A 222 17.81 -26.40 13.08
N ARG A 223 17.61 -26.92 14.30
CA ARG A 223 16.34 -27.52 14.71
C ARG A 223 15.19 -26.50 14.74
N ALA A 224 15.46 -25.26 15.15
CA ALA A 224 14.44 -24.22 15.28
C ALA A 224 14.01 -23.61 13.93
N TYR A 225 14.96 -23.36 13.03
CA TYR A 225 14.74 -22.52 11.83
C TYR A 225 14.92 -23.25 10.50
N GLY A 226 15.71 -24.33 10.46
CA GLY A 226 15.98 -25.09 9.23
C GLY A 226 14.70 -25.48 8.47
N PRO A 227 13.71 -26.12 9.13
CA PRO A 227 12.45 -26.49 8.48
C PRO A 227 11.64 -25.29 7.96
N ALA A 228 11.78 -24.11 8.57
CA ALA A 228 11.08 -22.91 8.14
C ALA A 228 11.69 -22.35 6.84
N LEU A 229 13.02 -22.34 6.73
CA LEU A 229 13.72 -21.90 5.51
C LEU A 229 13.36 -22.77 4.31
N GLU A 230 13.39 -24.10 4.47
CA GLU A 230 12.97 -25.04 3.44
C GLU A 230 11.50 -24.85 3.04
N ARG A 231 10.64 -24.59 4.03
CA ARG A 231 9.20 -24.40 3.78
C ARG A 231 8.92 -23.10 3.03
N ILE A 232 9.65 -22.02 3.33
CA ILE A 232 9.51 -20.73 2.65
C ILE A 232 9.85 -20.88 1.17
N ASP A 233 10.97 -21.53 0.84
CA ASP A 233 11.38 -21.77 -0.55
C ASP A 233 10.36 -22.65 -1.29
N SER A 234 9.90 -23.73 -0.64
CA SER A 234 8.88 -24.61 -1.22
C SER A 234 7.56 -23.88 -1.53
N ILE A 235 7.12 -22.97 -0.65
CA ILE A 235 5.92 -22.16 -0.88
C ILE A 235 6.17 -21.16 -2.02
N ALA A 236 7.33 -20.51 -2.07
CA ALA A 236 7.67 -19.59 -3.15
C ALA A 236 7.60 -20.30 -4.52
N ALA A 237 8.22 -21.46 -4.64
CA ALA A 237 8.19 -22.26 -5.86
C ALA A 237 6.75 -22.67 -6.27
N GLN A 238 5.90 -23.05 -5.30
CA GLN A 238 4.49 -23.37 -5.58
C GLN A 238 3.70 -22.15 -6.07
N SER A 239 3.93 -20.98 -5.47
CA SER A 239 3.28 -19.73 -5.88
C SER A 239 3.71 -19.32 -7.29
N GLU A 240 4.99 -19.43 -7.63
CA GLU A 240 5.52 -19.14 -8.96
C GLU A 240 4.89 -20.03 -10.04
N ALA A 241 4.71 -21.32 -9.75
CA ALA A 241 4.14 -22.29 -10.70
C ALA A 241 2.71 -21.96 -11.16
N VAL A 242 1.92 -21.30 -10.30
CA VAL A 242 0.54 -20.92 -10.61
C VAL A 242 0.36 -19.42 -10.87
N TRP A 243 1.44 -18.64 -10.73
CA TRP A 243 1.39 -17.18 -10.67
C TRP A 243 0.64 -16.56 -11.85
N LYS A 244 0.91 -16.99 -13.08
CA LYS A 244 0.29 -16.42 -14.29
C LYS A 244 -1.24 -16.62 -14.30
N ARG A 245 -1.72 -17.79 -13.86
CA ARG A 245 -3.16 -18.09 -13.74
C ARG A 245 -3.79 -17.18 -12.69
N GLU A 246 -3.19 -17.13 -11.50
CA GLU A 246 -3.70 -16.31 -10.40
C GLU A 246 -3.70 -14.82 -10.74
N PHE A 247 -2.64 -14.36 -11.42
CA PHE A 247 -2.54 -12.99 -11.91
C PHE A 247 -3.69 -12.66 -12.87
N LEU A 248 -3.94 -13.49 -13.88
CA LEU A 248 -5.05 -13.25 -14.81
C LEU A 248 -6.43 -13.34 -14.13
N ALA A 249 -6.62 -14.28 -13.21
CA ALA A 249 -7.87 -14.43 -12.46
C ALA A 249 -8.17 -13.23 -11.55
N TYR A 250 -7.17 -12.46 -11.14
CA TYR A 250 -7.39 -11.21 -10.41
C TYR A 250 -7.92 -10.07 -11.32
N TRP A 251 -7.65 -10.14 -12.63
CA TRP A 251 -8.04 -9.12 -13.60
C TRP A 251 -9.34 -9.44 -14.36
N LEU A 252 -9.83 -10.68 -14.30
CA LEU A 252 -11.09 -11.15 -14.89
C LEU A 252 -12.21 -11.14 -13.85
#